data_AF-A0ABD3QCN5-F1
#
_entry.id   AF-A0ABD3QCN5-F1
#
_cell.length_a   1.000
_cell.length_b   1.000
_cell.length_c   1.000
_cell.angle_alpha   90.00
_cell.angle_beta   90.00
_cell.angle_gamma   90.00
#
_symmetry.space_group_name_H-M   'P 1'
#
loop_
_entity.id
_entity.type
_entity.pdbx_description
1 polymer ?
#
loop_
_entity_poly.entity_id
_entity_poly.type
_entity_poly.pdbx_seq_one_letter_code
_entity_poly.pdbx_strand_id
1 'polypeptide(L)'
;MMDFDLAADRLQKDQQSALARSRAQRAARTASSKAKRDAAAARADVERRLKEKQLEVERKARVVNRVTNGINGVEKALGVVDVSGASGKDDNDSSLTSLARRSTASSDLFERNPMATGWKLNATSIYGEGDKIALPPSILETLTSSSYPDLDPWGSGQSGRPLAFRVGVLNPDYAEFPSSQKMKAVVAKMKEGTIALESSKSSDLDDSHEQSPQDHDTEDMDVSDDEAEASLRDAYLDELSHRYLAYTHGTVVEFTQEDGCVGLPEPIAQALLNPNTYSMVGNGRHKNKIPTKRTVDPASAVNMPTDIDNPMDTESTQVPVDSDDGEKTPGHPAYGKFDVPAGPIEITPIKSLPPGTDCTFTPTASSIQNGFYNLKDVKLVLEQSLMRTRATLSRGDVIRTWRRGVSFDLIVSKVSPGDYGVVSCVNTDLNVDIGPPEGMESEDAEIRTGEKPLHEYKANETTGRTLSEPSERTNQSNCPPSGVIYKSIELPPEPTDDESTGVCVVQIRGIGSNSSGRRRFRVTTATMKDLFAFASHVGGEGFDGVSAFCLVTRFPRKVYRLSSSGGKDCYQADDTLESAGIAEGQVLFMIE
;
A
#
# COMPACT_ATOMS: atom_id res chain seq x y z
N MET A 1 70.49 -64.35 74.13
CA MET A 1 69.61 -65.21 73.31
C MET A 1 68.89 -64.25 72.39
N MET A 2 69.19 -64.26 71.08
CA MET A 2 68.58 -63.31 70.15
C MET A 2 67.12 -63.70 69.92
N ASP A 3 66.20 -62.75 70.05
CA ASP A 3 64.75 -62.96 69.88
C ASP A 3 64.39 -63.16 68.40
N PHE A 4 64.56 -64.41 67.92
CA PHE A 4 64.13 -64.85 66.60
C PHE A 4 62.62 -64.64 66.38
N ASP A 5 61.82 -64.74 67.44
CA ASP A 5 60.37 -64.53 67.39
C ASP A 5 60.01 -63.08 67.02
N LEU A 6 60.78 -62.10 67.52
CA LEU A 6 60.57 -60.68 67.18
C LEU A 6 60.93 -60.38 65.71
N ALA A 7 61.93 -61.06 65.17
CA ALA A 7 62.32 -60.95 63.76
C ALA A 7 61.29 -61.61 62.83
N ALA A 8 60.74 -62.77 63.21
CA ALA A 8 59.67 -63.45 62.49
C ALA A 8 58.39 -62.62 62.44
N ASP A 9 57.98 -62.02 63.57
CA ASP A 9 56.82 -61.13 63.65
C ASP A 9 56.96 -59.87 62.77
N ARG A 10 58.17 -59.30 62.70
CA ARG A 10 58.46 -58.16 61.80
C ARG A 10 58.35 -58.56 60.33
N LEU A 11 58.91 -59.72 59.96
CA LEU A 11 58.82 -60.22 58.59
C LEU A 11 57.37 -60.51 58.19
N GLN A 12 56.58 -61.10 59.09
CA GLN A 12 55.16 -61.35 58.84
C GLN A 12 54.37 -60.03 58.67
N LYS A 13 54.64 -59.02 59.50
CA LYS A 13 54.04 -57.67 59.36
C LYS A 13 54.46 -57.00 58.04
N ASP A 14 55.71 -57.13 57.63
CA ASP A 14 56.20 -56.59 56.36
C ASP A 14 55.57 -57.29 55.15
N GLN A 15 55.41 -58.62 55.19
CA GLN A 15 54.70 -59.38 54.16
C GLN A 15 53.22 -59.00 54.07
N GLN A 16 52.54 -58.83 55.22
CA GLN A 16 51.15 -58.37 55.25
C GLN A 16 51.01 -56.93 54.73
N SER A 17 51.94 -56.04 55.09
CA SER A 17 52.01 -54.67 54.59
C SER A 17 52.25 -54.63 53.07
N ALA A 18 53.16 -55.45 52.56
CA ALA A 18 53.43 -55.57 51.13
C ALA A 18 52.22 -56.09 50.34
N LEU A 19 51.52 -57.10 50.85
CA LEU A 19 50.27 -57.60 50.26
C LEU A 19 49.15 -56.55 50.30
N ALA A 20 49.02 -55.81 51.41
CA ALA A 20 48.05 -54.72 51.52
C ALA A 20 48.34 -53.60 50.51
N ARG A 21 49.61 -53.19 50.35
CA ARG A 21 50.04 -52.21 49.34
C ARG A 21 49.77 -52.69 47.92
N SER A 22 50.05 -53.96 47.62
CA SER A 22 49.76 -54.56 46.29
C SER A 22 48.26 -54.59 45.98
N ARG A 23 47.43 -54.98 46.95
CA ARG A 23 45.96 -54.94 46.82
C ARG A 23 45.44 -53.53 46.63
N ALA A 24 45.93 -52.57 47.42
CA ALA A 24 45.58 -51.16 47.27
C ALA A 24 45.97 -50.61 45.89
N GLN A 25 47.15 -50.97 45.37
CA GLN A 25 47.59 -50.54 44.03
C GLN A 25 46.74 -51.15 42.91
N ARG A 26 46.36 -52.43 43.01
CA ARG A 26 45.43 -53.05 42.04
C ARG A 26 44.05 -52.39 42.10
N ALA A 27 43.51 -52.18 43.29
CA ALA A 27 42.23 -51.50 43.49
C ALA A 27 42.25 -50.07 42.93
N ALA A 28 43.35 -49.34 43.12
CA ALA A 28 43.54 -48.00 42.54
C ALA A 28 43.57 -48.02 41.00
N ARG A 29 44.23 -49.01 40.38
CA ARG A 29 44.25 -49.18 38.92
C ARG A 29 42.88 -49.53 38.35
N THR A 30 42.13 -50.42 39.00
CA THR A 30 40.77 -50.77 38.57
C THR A 30 39.78 -49.63 38.79
N ALA A 31 39.92 -48.87 39.88
CA ALA A 31 39.13 -47.66 40.11
C ALA A 31 39.44 -46.59 39.06
N SER A 32 40.73 -46.41 38.71
CA SER A 32 41.15 -45.48 37.66
C SER A 32 40.64 -45.88 36.27
N SER A 33 40.69 -47.17 35.91
CA SER A 33 40.17 -47.63 34.62
C SER A 33 38.65 -47.53 34.52
N LYS A 34 37.93 -47.81 35.62
CA LYS A 34 36.48 -47.58 35.71
C LYS A 34 36.14 -46.09 35.55
N ALA A 35 36.81 -45.22 36.31
CA ALA A 35 36.60 -43.78 36.21
C ALA A 35 36.86 -43.23 34.79
N LYS A 36 37.86 -43.77 34.06
CA LYS A 36 38.11 -43.41 32.66
C LYS A 36 36.98 -43.83 31.71
N ARG A 37 36.42 -45.04 31.89
CA ARG A 37 35.28 -45.52 31.08
C ARG A 37 34.03 -44.70 31.38
N ASP A 38 33.74 -44.44 32.65
CA ASP A 38 32.58 -43.66 33.07
C ASP A 38 32.70 -42.21 32.54
N ALA A 39 33.90 -41.62 32.58
CA ALA A 39 34.16 -40.30 31.99
C ALA A 39 34.04 -40.29 30.46
N ALA A 40 34.47 -41.36 29.77
CA ALA A 40 34.32 -41.48 28.33
C ALA A 40 32.84 -41.65 27.91
N ALA A 41 32.07 -42.46 28.63
CA ALA A 41 30.64 -42.62 28.42
C ALA A 41 29.89 -41.29 28.66
N ALA A 42 30.21 -40.57 29.73
CA ALA A 42 29.64 -39.25 30.00
C ALA A 42 29.95 -38.23 28.91
N ARG A 43 31.18 -38.24 28.34
CA ARG A 43 31.54 -37.39 27.20
C ARG A 43 30.75 -37.75 25.94
N ALA A 44 30.62 -39.04 25.63
CA ALA A 44 29.83 -39.51 24.49
C ALA A 44 28.35 -39.12 24.61
N ASP A 45 27.78 -39.19 25.81
CA ASP A 45 26.40 -38.75 26.06
C ASP A 45 26.22 -37.24 25.91
N VAL A 46 27.18 -36.45 26.40
CA VAL A 46 27.16 -34.99 26.22
C VAL A 46 27.30 -34.63 24.74
N GLU A 47 28.19 -35.29 24.01
CA GLU A 47 28.39 -35.09 22.58
C GLU A 47 27.13 -35.46 21.79
N ARG A 48 26.49 -36.59 22.10
CA ARG A 48 25.22 -37.00 21.48
C ARG A 48 24.11 -35.97 21.71
N ARG A 49 23.96 -35.47 22.95
CA ARG A 49 22.98 -34.42 23.27
C ARG A 49 23.29 -33.10 22.55
N LEU A 50 24.56 -32.77 22.35
CA LEU A 50 24.96 -31.58 21.62
C LEU A 50 24.65 -31.73 20.13
N LYS A 51 24.95 -32.88 19.53
CA LYS A 51 24.60 -33.20 18.13
C LYS A 51 23.09 -33.17 17.90
N GLU A 52 22.31 -33.76 18.80
CA GLU A 52 20.85 -33.74 18.73
C GLU A 52 20.29 -32.31 18.79
N LYS A 53 20.82 -31.46 19.68
CA LYS A 53 20.44 -30.03 19.73
C LYS A 53 20.84 -29.28 18.47
N GLN A 54 22.01 -29.54 17.90
CA GLN A 54 22.44 -28.93 16.64
C GLN A 54 21.51 -29.32 15.49
N LEU A 55 21.16 -30.60 15.40
CA LEU A 55 20.23 -31.13 14.41
C LEU A 55 18.83 -30.52 14.59
N GLU A 56 18.36 -30.34 15.82
CA GLU A 56 17.10 -29.65 16.10
C GLU A 56 17.12 -28.18 15.65
N VAL A 57 18.22 -27.46 15.89
CA VAL A 57 18.40 -26.07 15.43
C VAL A 57 18.42 -26.02 13.90
N GLU A 58 19.13 -26.94 13.26
CA GLU A 58 19.19 -27.04 11.80
C GLU A 58 17.82 -27.35 11.19
N ARG A 59 17.06 -28.28 11.78
CA ARG A 59 15.66 -28.56 11.40
C ARG A 59 14.80 -27.30 11.47
N LYS A 60 14.87 -26.57 12.58
CA LYS A 60 14.11 -25.32 12.75
C LYS A 60 14.51 -24.31 11.68
N ALA A 61 15.80 -24.12 11.43
CA ALA A 61 16.29 -23.22 10.39
C ALA A 61 15.80 -23.60 8.99
N ARG A 62 15.80 -24.89 8.64
CA ARG A 62 15.26 -25.38 7.34
C ARG A 62 13.76 -25.11 7.21
N VAL A 63 12.99 -25.34 8.26
CA VAL A 63 11.54 -25.06 8.26
C VAL A 63 11.29 -23.56 8.10
N VAL A 64 12.01 -22.72 8.85
CA VAL A 64 11.92 -21.25 8.73
C VAL A 64 12.23 -20.81 7.31
N ASN A 65 13.34 -21.29 6.73
CA ASN A 65 13.73 -20.93 5.36
C ASN A 65 12.67 -21.34 4.33
N ARG A 66 12.07 -22.54 4.45
CA ARG A 66 11.00 -22.99 3.55
C ARG A 66 9.76 -22.11 3.66
N VAL A 67 9.34 -21.79 4.88
CA VAL A 67 8.16 -20.92 5.12
C VAL A 67 8.41 -19.52 4.59
N THR A 68 9.58 -18.93 4.89
CA THR A 68 9.98 -17.61 4.42
C THR A 68 10.05 -17.56 2.89
N ASN A 69 10.66 -18.56 2.25
CA ASN A 69 10.74 -18.64 0.79
C ASN A 69 9.35 -18.80 0.16
N GLY A 70 8.48 -19.59 0.78
CA GLY A 70 7.09 -19.72 0.34
C GLY A 70 6.33 -18.40 0.40
N ILE A 71 6.40 -17.69 1.52
CA ILE A 71 5.76 -16.37 1.69
C ILE A 71 6.33 -15.37 0.71
N ASN A 72 7.66 -15.33 0.55
CA ASN A 72 8.33 -14.48 -0.43
C ASN A 72 7.90 -14.82 -1.86
N GLY A 73 7.64 -16.10 -2.17
CA GLY A 73 7.08 -16.53 -3.45
C GLY A 73 5.69 -15.93 -3.70
N VAL A 74 4.79 -16.04 -2.72
CA VAL A 74 3.44 -15.46 -2.77
C VAL A 74 3.49 -13.93 -2.90
N GLU A 75 4.36 -13.27 -2.13
CA GLU A 75 4.55 -11.82 -2.16
C GLU A 75 5.19 -11.34 -3.46
N LYS A 76 6.17 -12.08 -4.00
CA LYS A 76 6.79 -11.79 -5.29
C LYS A 76 5.81 -11.95 -6.43
N ALA A 77 4.93 -12.95 -6.39
CA ALA A 77 3.88 -13.15 -7.38
C ALA A 77 2.85 -12.00 -7.39
N LEU A 78 2.55 -11.42 -6.22
CA LEU A 78 1.75 -10.20 -6.10
C LEU A 78 2.57 -8.92 -6.42
N GLY A 79 3.90 -9.00 -6.46
CA GLY A 79 4.80 -7.87 -6.68
C GLY A 79 4.99 -6.98 -5.44
N VAL A 80 4.74 -7.50 -4.24
CA VAL A 80 4.95 -6.78 -2.97
C VAL A 80 6.44 -6.48 -2.79
N VAL A 81 6.77 -5.27 -2.32
CA VAL A 81 8.15 -4.87 -2.03
C VAL A 81 8.30 -4.60 -0.55
N ASP A 82 9.27 -5.27 0.09
CA ASP A 82 9.63 -5.01 1.48
C ASP A 82 10.46 -3.73 1.59
N VAL A 83 10.03 -2.84 2.49
CA VAL A 83 10.66 -1.54 2.69
C VAL A 83 11.58 -1.52 3.91
N SER A 84 11.64 -2.60 4.70
CA SER A 84 12.50 -2.68 5.90
C SER A 84 13.97 -2.35 5.64
N GLY A 85 14.49 -2.74 4.46
CA GLY A 85 15.90 -2.56 4.09
C GLY A 85 16.28 -1.13 3.69
N ALA A 86 15.31 -0.22 3.55
CA ALA A 86 15.54 1.15 3.11
C ALA A 86 16.08 2.07 4.21
N SER A 87 15.69 1.82 5.47
CA SER A 87 15.88 2.79 6.55
C SER A 87 17.27 2.75 7.22
N GLY A 88 18.28 2.15 6.58
CA GLY A 88 19.64 2.11 7.12
C GLY A 88 20.52 1.07 6.47
N LYS A 89 20.98 1.34 5.24
CA LYS A 89 22.26 0.78 4.78
C LYS A 89 23.39 1.60 5.40
N ASP A 90 23.69 1.32 6.67
CA ASP A 90 25.07 1.46 7.10
C ASP A 90 25.82 0.28 6.46
N ASP A 91 26.60 0.56 5.42
CA ASP A 91 27.24 -0.37 4.47
C ASP A 91 28.32 -1.29 5.09
N ASN A 92 28.09 -1.94 6.24
CA ASN A 92 29.15 -2.71 6.89
C ASN A 92 28.75 -4.01 7.60
N ASP A 93 27.81 -4.78 7.05
CA ASP A 93 27.78 -6.22 7.38
C ASP A 93 27.18 -7.08 6.25
N SER A 94 28.04 -7.47 5.30
CA SER A 94 27.80 -8.62 4.45
C SER A 94 27.88 -9.89 5.31
N SER A 95 26.76 -10.35 5.86
CA SER A 95 26.80 -11.48 6.76
C SER A 95 25.53 -12.35 6.70
N LEU A 96 25.62 -13.42 5.91
CA LEU A 96 24.88 -14.68 6.06
C LEU A 96 25.20 -15.39 7.41
N THR A 97 25.67 -14.66 8.43
CA THR A 97 26.20 -15.19 9.70
C THR A 97 25.49 -14.65 10.94
N SER A 98 24.32 -14.03 10.81
CA SER A 98 23.53 -13.56 11.97
C SER A 98 22.82 -14.66 12.78
N LEU A 99 23.11 -15.96 12.52
CA LEU A 99 22.57 -17.11 13.27
C LEU A 99 23.15 -17.32 14.70
N ALA A 100 23.92 -16.38 15.25
CA ALA A 100 24.63 -16.60 16.53
C ALA A 100 24.44 -15.51 17.60
N ARG A 101 23.35 -14.73 17.56
CA ARG A 101 22.92 -14.00 18.77
C ARG A 101 22.03 -14.91 19.61
N ARG A 102 22.67 -15.58 20.58
CA ARG A 102 22.05 -16.29 21.71
C ARG A 102 20.96 -15.41 22.35
N SER A 103 19.71 -15.59 21.94
CA SER A 103 18.54 -15.12 22.68
C SER A 103 18.03 -16.28 23.55
N THR A 104 17.59 -15.89 24.73
CA THR A 104 17.21 -16.76 25.83
C THR A 104 15.81 -17.32 25.63
N ALA A 105 15.70 -18.65 25.54
CA ALA A 105 14.55 -19.46 25.94
C ALA A 105 13.12 -18.98 25.53
N SER A 106 12.94 -18.32 24.39
CA SER A 106 11.63 -18.29 23.75
C SER A 106 11.53 -19.46 22.76
N SER A 107 10.40 -20.14 22.78
CA SER A 107 10.07 -21.32 21.98
C SER A 107 9.74 -20.99 20.52
N ASP A 108 10.04 -19.77 20.09
CA ASP A 108 9.43 -19.22 18.88
C ASP A 108 10.27 -19.64 17.69
N LEU A 109 9.64 -20.33 16.75
CA LEU A 109 10.30 -20.80 15.54
C LEU A 109 10.80 -19.61 14.69
N PHE A 110 10.15 -18.45 14.80
CA PHE A 110 10.42 -17.26 14.02
C PHE A 110 10.83 -16.10 14.93
N GLU A 111 12.08 -15.62 14.81
CA GLU A 111 12.54 -14.43 15.52
C GLU A 111 12.00 -13.12 14.89
N ARG A 112 11.63 -13.18 13.62
CA ARG A 112 11.10 -12.05 12.84
C ARG A 112 9.92 -12.51 11.98
N ASN A 113 8.95 -11.61 11.78
CA ASN A 113 7.86 -11.86 10.84
C ASN A 113 8.45 -11.98 9.42
N PRO A 114 8.24 -13.09 8.71
CA PRO A 114 8.77 -13.30 7.37
C PRO A 114 8.05 -12.49 6.27
N MET A 115 6.90 -11.90 6.56
CA MET A 115 6.13 -11.11 5.59
C MET A 115 6.76 -9.74 5.36
N ALA A 116 6.64 -9.19 4.15
CA ALA A 116 7.08 -7.84 3.82
C ALA A 116 6.50 -6.80 4.80
N THR A 117 7.33 -5.82 5.12
CA THR A 117 6.97 -4.69 5.97
C THR A 117 6.89 -3.43 5.14
N GLY A 118 5.81 -2.69 5.35
CA GLY A 118 5.57 -1.41 4.72
C GLY A 118 6.05 -0.24 5.58
N TRP A 119 5.83 0.97 5.06
CA TRP A 119 5.98 2.18 5.85
C TRP A 119 4.88 2.26 6.91
N LYS A 120 5.27 2.43 8.17
CA LYS A 120 4.34 2.62 9.29
C LYS A 120 4.12 4.12 9.50
N LEU A 121 2.87 4.53 9.36
CA LEU A 121 2.45 5.92 9.31
C LEU A 121 1.27 6.13 10.25
N ASN A 122 1.19 7.32 10.84
CA ASN A 122 0.03 7.70 11.63
C ASN A 122 -0.74 8.77 10.88
N ALA A 123 -2.07 8.68 10.89
CA ALA A 123 -2.92 9.72 10.33
C ALA A 123 -2.77 11.02 11.17
N THR A 124 -2.02 11.97 10.64
CA THR A 124 -1.93 13.32 11.18
C THR A 124 -3.00 14.18 10.53
N SER A 125 -3.66 15.04 11.32
CA SER A 125 -4.55 16.03 10.72
C SER A 125 -3.66 17.17 10.25
N ILE A 126 -3.67 17.47 8.96
CA ILE A 126 -2.84 18.53 8.36
C ILE A 126 -3.78 19.51 7.69
N TYR A 127 -3.60 20.79 7.96
CA TYR A 127 -4.41 21.87 7.42
C TYR A 127 -4.34 21.91 5.87
N GLY A 128 -5.50 21.85 5.21
CA GLY A 128 -5.68 22.03 3.77
C GLY A 128 -6.16 20.75 3.08
N GLU A 129 -7.40 20.74 2.55
CA GLU A 129 -8.00 19.71 1.67
C GLU A 129 -7.85 18.23 2.09
N GLY A 130 -8.82 17.74 2.88
CA GLY A 130 -8.99 16.33 3.26
C GLY A 130 -7.94 15.82 4.25
N ASP A 131 -8.25 14.77 5.04
CA ASP A 131 -7.22 14.18 5.91
C ASP A 131 -6.13 13.52 5.05
N LYS A 132 -4.99 14.20 5.01
CA LYS A 132 -3.76 13.70 4.41
C LYS A 132 -3.03 12.84 5.42
N ILE A 133 -2.56 11.67 5.00
CA ILE A 133 -1.44 11.02 5.67
C ILE A 133 -0.23 11.90 5.38
N ALA A 134 0.36 12.51 6.41
CA ALA A 134 1.72 13.03 6.27
C ALA A 134 2.60 11.85 5.94
N LEU A 135 2.99 11.69 4.68
CA LEU A 135 4.19 10.95 4.38
C LEU A 135 5.34 11.84 4.80
N PRO A 136 6.22 11.40 5.72
CA PRO A 136 7.50 12.07 5.92
C PRO A 136 8.12 12.37 4.55
N PRO A 137 8.72 13.56 4.33
CA PRO A 137 9.37 13.90 3.05
C PRO A 137 10.33 12.82 2.56
N SER A 138 10.97 12.10 3.48
CA SER A 138 11.83 10.95 3.19
C SER A 138 11.12 9.80 2.45
N ILE A 139 9.82 9.58 2.65
CA ILE A 139 9.05 8.52 1.97
C ILE A 139 8.65 8.96 0.57
N LEU A 140 8.21 10.21 0.40
CA LEU A 140 7.95 10.77 -0.92
C LEU A 140 9.24 10.83 -1.74
N GLU A 141 10.34 11.24 -1.12
CA GLU A 141 11.67 11.17 -1.70
C GLU A 141 12.05 9.72 -2.01
N THR A 142 11.80 8.74 -1.13
CA THR A 142 12.05 7.31 -1.42
C THR A 142 11.22 6.79 -2.59
N LEU A 143 9.96 7.22 -2.71
CA LEU A 143 9.04 6.83 -3.80
C LEU A 143 9.38 7.49 -5.14
N THR A 144 10.03 8.66 -5.12
CA THR A 144 10.34 9.46 -6.33
C THR A 144 11.81 9.44 -6.71
N SER A 145 12.68 9.06 -5.78
CA SER A 145 14.11 8.92 -6.01
C SER A 145 14.40 7.62 -6.74
N SER A 146 15.24 7.71 -7.76
CA SER A 146 15.69 6.64 -8.64
C SER A 146 16.48 5.51 -7.94
N SER A 147 16.57 5.55 -6.61
CA SER A 147 17.25 4.57 -5.75
C SER A 147 16.60 3.18 -5.81
N TYR A 148 15.32 3.10 -6.17
CA TYR A 148 14.61 1.85 -6.42
C TYR A 148 14.34 1.73 -7.92
N PRO A 149 15.25 1.14 -8.72
CA PRO A 149 15.06 0.99 -10.17
C PRO A 149 13.82 0.18 -10.56
N ASP A 150 13.17 -0.46 -9.58
CA ASP A 150 12.03 -1.37 -9.74
C ASP A 150 10.71 -0.81 -9.16
N LEU A 151 10.73 0.41 -8.60
CA LEU A 151 9.54 1.14 -8.13
C LEU A 151 9.39 2.39 -9.00
N ASP A 152 8.92 2.19 -10.23
CA ASP A 152 8.52 3.31 -11.06
C ASP A 152 7.05 3.67 -10.78
N PRO A 153 6.78 4.79 -10.08
CA PRO A 153 5.42 5.17 -9.71
C PRO A 153 4.52 5.43 -10.91
N TRP A 154 5.09 5.72 -12.08
CA TRP A 154 4.39 6.15 -13.28
C TRP A 154 4.17 5.04 -14.30
N GLY A 155 4.68 3.83 -14.04
CA GLY A 155 4.56 2.72 -14.97
C GLY A 155 5.25 2.94 -16.31
N SER A 156 6.27 3.81 -16.38
CA SER A 156 7.16 3.95 -17.55
C SER A 156 8.05 2.72 -17.77
N GLY A 157 8.14 1.83 -16.78
CA GLY A 157 8.67 0.47 -16.91
C GLY A 157 7.87 -0.42 -17.88
N GLN A 158 8.42 -1.60 -18.19
CA GLN A 158 7.89 -2.52 -19.22
C GLN A 158 6.40 -2.90 -19.06
N SER A 159 5.82 -2.77 -17.87
CA SER A 159 4.44 -3.17 -17.59
C SER A 159 3.38 -2.10 -17.92
N GLY A 160 3.73 -0.81 -18.03
CA GLY A 160 2.74 0.25 -18.27
C GLY A 160 1.74 0.46 -17.13
N ARG A 161 1.95 -0.18 -15.96
CA ARG A 161 0.97 -0.21 -14.86
C ARG A 161 1.35 0.77 -13.75
N PRO A 162 0.39 1.52 -13.20
CA PRO A 162 0.68 2.41 -12.08
C PRO A 162 1.03 1.61 -10.84
N LEU A 163 1.90 2.19 -10.00
CA LEU A 163 2.26 1.60 -8.72
C LEU A 163 1.02 1.50 -7.81
N ALA A 164 0.85 0.32 -7.23
CA ALA A 164 -0.21 0.03 -6.27
C ALA A 164 0.37 -0.06 -4.86
N PHE A 165 -0.51 0.00 -3.87
CA PHE A 165 -0.19 -0.09 -2.46
C PHE A 165 -1.21 -0.96 -1.76
N ARG A 166 -0.75 -1.80 -0.83
CA ARG A 166 -1.57 -2.37 0.24
C ARG A 166 -1.56 -1.39 1.41
N VAL A 167 -2.73 -0.95 1.81
CA VAL A 167 -2.92 -0.03 2.93
C VAL A 167 -3.68 -0.76 4.02
N GLY A 168 -3.06 -0.97 5.17
CA GLY A 168 -3.65 -1.74 6.28
C GLY A 168 -3.50 -1.06 7.63
N VAL A 169 -4.55 -1.11 8.45
CA VAL A 169 -4.49 -0.71 9.86
C VAL A 169 -3.91 -1.86 10.65
N LEU A 170 -2.74 -1.67 11.26
CA LEU A 170 -2.07 -2.73 12.01
C LEU A 170 -2.90 -3.15 13.23
N ASN A 171 -3.00 -4.46 13.44
CA ASN A 171 -3.61 -5.04 14.62
C ASN A 171 -2.62 -4.97 15.81
N PRO A 172 -2.94 -4.23 16.89
CA PRO A 172 -2.07 -4.18 18.07
C PRO A 172 -1.97 -5.53 18.80
N ASP A 173 -2.95 -6.41 18.61
CA ASP A 173 -2.99 -7.73 19.21
C ASP A 173 -2.16 -8.77 18.41
N TYR A 174 -1.61 -8.39 17.26
CA TYR A 174 -0.74 -9.25 16.46
C TYR A 174 0.67 -9.31 17.08
N ALA A 175 0.86 -10.26 17.99
CA ALA A 175 2.09 -10.40 18.77
C ALA A 175 3.16 -11.28 18.10
N GLU A 176 2.75 -12.38 17.46
CA GLU A 176 3.68 -13.41 16.97
C GLU A 176 3.25 -13.98 15.60
N PHE A 177 4.23 -14.34 14.79
CA PHE A 177 4.02 -15.11 13.55
C PHE A 177 4.40 -16.59 13.80
N PRO A 178 3.59 -17.55 13.32
CA PRO A 178 2.28 -17.38 12.69
C PRO A 178 1.17 -17.19 13.72
N SER A 179 0.21 -16.31 13.45
CA SER A 179 -1.00 -16.12 14.26
C SER A 179 -2.16 -17.01 13.77
N SER A 180 -2.32 -17.14 12.45
CA SER A 180 -3.36 -17.91 11.77
C SER A 180 -3.28 -19.41 12.06
N GLN A 181 -4.44 -20.05 12.22
CA GLN A 181 -4.53 -21.51 12.28
C GLN A 181 -4.12 -22.16 10.96
N LYS A 182 -4.47 -21.57 9.82
CA LYS A 182 -4.07 -22.06 8.50
C LYS A 182 -2.55 -21.98 8.32
N MET A 183 -1.94 -20.84 8.68
CA MET A 183 -0.49 -20.69 8.61
C MET A 183 0.23 -21.61 9.60
N LYS A 184 -0.28 -21.78 10.83
CA LYS A 184 0.22 -22.78 11.78
C LYS A 184 0.20 -24.20 11.22
N ALA A 185 -0.87 -24.58 10.52
CA ALA A 185 -1.00 -25.88 9.87
C ALA A 185 0.03 -26.06 8.73
N VAL A 186 0.25 -25.03 7.91
CA VAL A 186 1.29 -25.04 6.87
C VAL A 186 2.68 -25.20 7.48
N VAL A 187 3.01 -24.45 8.53
CA VAL A 187 4.30 -24.57 9.25
C VAL A 187 4.47 -25.97 9.84
N ALA A 188 3.42 -26.57 10.41
CA ALA A 188 3.43 -27.93 10.92
C ALA A 188 3.68 -28.96 9.80
N LYS A 189 2.98 -28.85 8.66
CA LYS A 189 3.16 -29.72 7.49
C LYS A 189 4.60 -29.62 6.96
N MET A 190 5.17 -28.41 6.88
CA MET A 190 6.56 -28.22 6.47
C MET A 190 7.57 -28.80 7.47
N LYS A 191 7.27 -28.74 8.77
CA LYS A 191 8.06 -29.38 9.82
C LYS A 191 8.06 -30.90 9.70
N GLU A 192 6.89 -31.50 9.50
CA GLU A 192 6.75 -32.95 9.29
C GLU A 192 7.48 -33.40 8.02
N GLY A 193 7.32 -32.68 6.91
CA GLY A 193 8.02 -32.97 5.66
C GLY A 193 9.54 -32.87 5.78
N THR A 194 10.05 -31.96 6.60
CA THR A 194 11.50 -31.83 6.88
C THR A 194 12.02 -33.02 7.68
N ILE A 195 11.27 -33.49 8.68
CA ILE A 195 11.63 -34.68 9.47
C ILE A 195 11.60 -35.94 8.60
N ALA A 196 10.60 -36.07 7.73
CA ALA A 196 10.48 -37.21 6.81
C ALA A 196 11.68 -37.31 5.85
N LEU A 197 12.07 -36.19 5.22
CA LEU A 197 13.23 -36.13 4.31
C LEU A 197 14.56 -36.49 4.98
N GLU A 198 14.73 -36.12 6.25
CA GLU A 198 15.93 -36.50 6.99
C GLU A 198 15.95 -37.97 7.37
N SER A 199 14.79 -38.53 7.73
CA SER A 199 14.67 -39.96 8.04
C SER A 199 15.04 -40.82 6.82
N SER A 200 14.64 -40.42 5.61
CA SER A 200 15.03 -41.09 4.38
C SER A 200 16.50 -40.89 4.03
N LYS A 201 17.10 -39.72 4.29
CA LYS A 201 18.52 -39.49 3.99
C LYS A 201 19.46 -40.29 4.92
N SER A 202 19.00 -40.62 6.13
CA SER A 202 19.81 -41.35 7.10
C SER A 202 19.95 -42.86 6.82
N SER A 203 19.09 -43.46 5.99
CA SER A 203 19.15 -44.90 5.68
C SER A 203 20.22 -45.28 4.67
N ASP A 204 20.76 -44.31 3.91
CA ASP A 204 21.56 -44.60 2.71
C ASP A 204 23.07 -44.33 2.89
N LEU A 205 23.52 -43.95 4.09
CA LEU A 205 24.91 -43.53 4.35
C LEU A 205 25.80 -44.59 5.04
N ASP A 206 25.42 -45.87 5.01
CA ASP A 206 26.27 -46.96 5.53
C ASP A 206 27.13 -47.66 4.45
N ASP A 207 27.28 -47.05 3.26
CA ASP A 207 28.20 -47.57 2.24
C ASP A 207 29.30 -46.54 1.90
N SER A 208 30.53 -46.95 2.17
CA SER A 208 31.72 -46.13 2.29
C SER A 208 32.26 -45.63 0.95
N HIS A 209 32.01 -44.35 0.60
CA HIS A 209 32.88 -43.64 -0.33
C HIS A 209 33.09 -42.18 0.07
N GLU A 210 34.27 -41.91 0.63
CA GLU A 210 34.87 -40.57 0.74
C GLU A 210 35.05 -39.99 -0.67
N GLN A 211 34.03 -39.30 -1.18
CA GLN A 211 34.20 -38.41 -2.32
C GLN A 211 33.91 -36.98 -1.89
N SER A 212 34.81 -36.12 -2.33
CA SER A 212 35.03 -34.71 -2.00
C SER A 212 33.75 -33.86 -2.00
N PRO A 213 33.69 -32.78 -1.19
CA PRO A 213 32.60 -31.83 -1.22
C PRO A 213 32.68 -31.03 -2.53
N GLN A 214 31.94 -31.47 -3.55
CA GLN A 214 31.59 -30.61 -4.68
C GLN A 214 30.23 -30.00 -4.38
N ASP A 215 30.22 -28.66 -4.31
CA ASP A 215 29.09 -27.79 -4.08
C ASP A 215 28.04 -27.92 -5.22
N HIS A 216 27.31 -29.03 -5.24
CA HIS A 216 26.15 -29.22 -6.11
C HIS A 216 24.88 -28.74 -5.38
N ASP A 217 24.89 -27.46 -5.01
CA ASP A 217 23.68 -26.71 -4.62
C ASP A 217 22.91 -26.40 -5.90
N THR A 218 21.95 -27.24 -6.31
CA THR A 218 20.81 -26.89 -7.21
C THR A 218 20.02 -28.14 -7.63
N GLU A 219 19.51 -28.91 -6.68
CA GLU A 219 18.29 -29.68 -6.94
C GLU A 219 17.18 -29.08 -6.09
N ASP A 220 16.77 -27.88 -6.52
CA ASP A 220 15.42 -27.39 -6.30
C ASP A 220 14.49 -28.46 -6.88
N MET A 221 14.04 -29.38 -6.02
CA MET A 221 12.91 -30.22 -6.36
C MET A 221 11.72 -29.29 -6.58
N ASP A 222 11.47 -28.99 -7.85
CA ASP A 222 10.25 -28.43 -8.40
C ASP A 222 9.10 -29.39 -8.10
N VAL A 223 8.71 -29.44 -6.83
CA VAL A 223 7.39 -29.94 -6.45
C VAL A 223 6.45 -28.78 -6.73
N SER A 224 6.11 -28.61 -8.00
CA SER A 224 4.98 -27.81 -8.49
C SER A 224 3.67 -28.48 -8.04
N ASP A 225 3.52 -28.69 -6.75
CA ASP A 225 2.26 -29.10 -6.16
C ASP A 225 1.41 -27.84 -6.05
N ASP A 226 0.70 -27.54 -7.14
CA ASP A 226 -0.23 -26.41 -7.25
C ASP A 226 -1.18 -26.35 -6.04
N GLU A 227 -1.53 -27.50 -5.46
CA GLU A 227 -2.36 -27.58 -4.24
C GLU A 227 -1.62 -27.04 -3.01
N ALA A 228 -0.32 -27.33 -2.88
CA ALA A 228 0.49 -26.80 -1.80
C ALA A 228 0.68 -25.28 -1.91
N GLU A 229 0.87 -24.77 -3.13
CA GLU A 229 0.95 -23.32 -3.36
C GLU A 229 -0.39 -22.63 -3.06
N ALA A 230 -1.51 -23.20 -3.53
CA ALA A 230 -2.84 -22.69 -3.22
C ALA A 230 -3.12 -22.70 -1.71
N SER A 231 -2.75 -23.77 -1.01
CA SER A 231 -2.90 -23.87 0.45
C SER A 231 -2.02 -22.83 1.18
N LEU A 232 -0.81 -22.56 0.69
CA LEU A 232 0.08 -21.56 1.25
C LEU A 232 -0.46 -20.15 1.01
N ARG A 233 -0.98 -19.87 -0.19
CA ARG A 233 -1.60 -18.59 -0.56
C ARG A 233 -2.83 -18.32 0.31
N ASP A 234 -3.68 -19.31 0.51
CA ASP A 234 -4.88 -19.18 1.35
C ASP A 234 -4.52 -19.02 2.85
N ALA A 235 -3.44 -19.67 3.31
CA ALA A 235 -2.88 -19.44 4.63
C ALA A 235 -2.27 -18.03 4.79
N TYR A 236 -1.62 -17.51 3.74
CA TYR A 236 -1.05 -16.16 3.71
C TYR A 236 -2.15 -15.10 3.81
N LEU A 237 -3.25 -15.24 3.07
CA LEU A 237 -4.41 -14.34 3.17
C LEU A 237 -5.06 -14.39 4.56
N ASP A 238 -5.20 -15.59 5.15
CA ASP A 238 -5.69 -15.70 6.54
C ASP A 238 -4.70 -15.08 7.53
N GLU A 239 -3.37 -15.18 7.34
CA GLU A 239 -2.40 -14.48 8.19
C GLU A 239 -2.51 -12.95 8.07
N LEU A 240 -2.70 -12.42 6.84
CA LEU A 240 -2.95 -10.98 6.63
C LEU A 240 -4.18 -10.50 7.41
N SER A 241 -5.23 -11.33 7.52
CA SER A 241 -6.41 -11.01 8.34
C SER A 241 -6.13 -10.94 9.84
N HIS A 242 -5.06 -11.57 10.33
CA HIS A 242 -4.64 -11.43 11.74
C HIS A 242 -3.70 -10.24 11.93
N ARG A 243 -2.88 -9.93 10.92
CA ARG A 243 -1.93 -8.81 10.94
C ARG A 243 -2.63 -7.44 10.89
N TYR A 244 -3.72 -7.34 10.16
CA TYR A 244 -4.45 -6.09 9.96
C TYR A 244 -5.87 -6.15 10.54
N LEU A 245 -6.32 -5.09 11.21
CA LEU A 245 -7.73 -4.93 11.60
C LEU A 245 -8.63 -4.69 10.40
N ALA A 246 -8.08 -4.02 9.38
CA ALA A 246 -8.67 -3.79 8.08
C ALA A 246 -7.54 -3.49 7.10
N TYR A 247 -7.65 -3.96 5.86
CA TYR A 247 -6.75 -3.53 4.80
C TYR A 247 -7.47 -3.50 3.47
N THR A 248 -6.99 -2.63 2.58
CA THR A 248 -7.47 -2.44 1.23
C THR A 248 -6.28 -2.13 0.32
N HIS A 249 -6.54 -1.91 -0.96
CA HIS A 249 -5.54 -1.53 -1.93
C HIS A 249 -5.89 -0.20 -2.58
N GLY A 250 -4.86 0.49 -3.07
CA GLY A 250 -5.01 1.70 -3.86
C GLY A 250 -3.83 1.93 -4.78
N THR A 251 -3.98 2.75 -5.80
CA THR A 251 -2.85 3.20 -6.65
C THR A 251 -2.54 4.66 -6.43
N VAL A 252 -1.36 5.09 -6.87
CA VAL A 252 -0.93 6.51 -6.86
C VAL A 252 -2.00 7.45 -7.44
N VAL A 253 -2.79 6.99 -8.43
CA VAL A 253 -3.84 7.80 -9.08
C VAL A 253 -5.00 8.14 -8.14
N GLU A 254 -5.25 7.29 -7.14
CA GLU A 254 -6.31 7.52 -6.16
C GLU A 254 -5.85 8.46 -5.04
N PHE A 255 -4.54 8.58 -4.81
CA PHE A 255 -3.99 9.46 -3.78
C PHE A 255 -3.76 10.87 -4.34
N THR A 256 -4.27 11.89 -3.65
CA THR A 256 -3.97 13.28 -3.98
C THR A 256 -2.65 13.67 -3.33
N GLN A 257 -1.66 14.05 -4.15
CA GLN A 257 -0.41 14.63 -3.65
C GLN A 257 -0.57 16.15 -3.57
N GLU A 258 -0.39 16.70 -2.37
CA GLU A 258 -0.38 18.14 -2.12
C GLU A 258 0.74 18.46 -1.13
N ASP A 259 1.60 19.43 -1.46
CA ASP A 259 2.68 20.01 -0.64
C ASP A 259 3.22 19.09 0.48
N GLY A 260 3.94 18.03 0.07
CA GLY A 260 4.64 17.12 1.00
C GLY A 260 3.76 16.14 1.77
N CYS A 261 2.47 16.04 1.43
CA CYS A 261 1.50 15.17 2.08
C CYS A 261 0.71 14.34 1.06
N VAL A 262 0.17 13.19 1.48
CA VAL A 262 -0.63 12.31 0.61
C VAL A 262 -2.02 12.11 1.22
N GLY A 263 -3.05 12.64 0.57
CA GLY A 263 -4.46 12.48 0.94
C GLY A 263 -4.86 11.02 1.07
N LEU A 264 -5.38 10.57 2.23
CA LEU A 264 -6.06 9.27 2.27
C LEU A 264 -7.46 9.46 1.67
N PRO A 265 -7.79 8.84 0.54
CA PRO A 265 -9.09 9.03 -0.09
C PRO A 265 -10.20 8.56 0.85
N GLU A 266 -11.32 9.30 0.93
CA GLU A 266 -12.51 8.92 1.71
C GLU A 266 -12.91 7.44 1.47
N PRO A 267 -12.91 6.91 0.23
CA PRO A 267 -13.27 5.52 0.00
C PRO A 267 -12.29 4.52 0.63
N ILE A 268 -11.00 4.85 0.70
CA ILE A 268 -9.98 4.01 1.36
C ILE A 268 -10.16 4.12 2.87
N ALA A 269 -10.35 5.32 3.42
CA ALA A 269 -10.61 5.52 4.84
C ALA A 269 -11.87 4.77 5.31
N GLN A 270 -12.96 4.81 4.54
CA GLN A 270 -14.19 4.06 4.82
C GLN A 270 -13.97 2.55 4.78
N ALA A 271 -13.23 2.04 3.80
CA ALA A 271 -12.89 0.61 3.72
C ALA A 271 -12.06 0.15 4.93
N LEU A 272 -11.18 1.02 5.44
CA LEU A 272 -10.39 0.75 6.65
C LEU A 272 -11.20 0.84 7.94
N LEU A 273 -12.21 1.71 8.02
CA LEU A 273 -13.01 1.90 9.24
C LEU A 273 -14.17 0.93 9.39
N ASN A 274 -14.79 0.55 8.27
CA ASN A 274 -15.99 -0.28 8.24
C ASN A 274 -15.72 -1.56 7.44
N PRO A 275 -14.87 -2.48 7.93
CA PRO A 275 -14.70 -3.77 7.29
C PRO A 275 -16.05 -4.50 7.29
N ASN A 276 -16.56 -4.82 6.09
CA ASN A 276 -17.84 -5.51 5.92
C ASN A 276 -17.67 -7.03 5.85
N THR A 277 -18.79 -7.72 5.62
CA THR A 277 -18.88 -9.17 5.57
C THR A 277 -18.03 -9.83 4.48
N TYR A 278 -17.76 -9.10 3.41
CA TYR A 278 -16.96 -9.52 2.27
C TYR A 278 -15.49 -9.10 2.38
N SER A 279 -15.13 -8.32 3.43
CA SER A 279 -13.77 -7.85 3.68
C SER A 279 -12.79 -9.01 3.81
N MET A 280 -11.58 -8.82 3.30
CA MET A 280 -10.52 -9.81 3.39
C MET A 280 -10.10 -10.12 4.84
N VAL A 281 -10.43 -9.25 5.81
CA VAL A 281 -10.11 -9.47 7.24
C VAL A 281 -11.11 -10.41 7.96
N GLY A 282 -12.19 -10.83 7.28
CA GLY A 282 -13.08 -11.86 7.78
C GLY A 282 -14.06 -11.39 8.86
N ASN A 283 -15.28 -11.91 8.78
CA ASN A 283 -16.49 -11.30 9.32
C ASN A 283 -16.76 -11.50 10.84
N GLY A 284 -15.75 -11.77 11.65
CA GLY A 284 -16.06 -12.20 13.04
C GLY A 284 -14.95 -12.16 14.08
N ARG A 285 -13.71 -11.83 13.70
CA ARG A 285 -12.59 -11.89 14.67
C ARG A 285 -12.36 -10.56 15.38
N HIS A 286 -12.61 -9.43 14.72
CA HIS A 286 -12.37 -8.11 15.28
C HIS A 286 -13.65 -7.29 15.32
N LYS A 287 -14.48 -7.53 16.34
CA LYS A 287 -15.51 -6.54 16.76
C LYS A 287 -14.88 -5.32 17.44
N ASN A 288 -13.56 -5.28 17.54
CA ASN A 288 -12.82 -4.17 18.09
C ASN A 288 -13.05 -2.98 17.16
N LYS A 289 -13.86 -2.03 17.63
CA LYS A 289 -14.11 -0.77 16.94
C LYS A 289 -12.76 -0.11 16.70
N ILE A 290 -12.36 0.04 15.43
CA ILE A 290 -11.11 0.70 15.06
C ILE A 290 -11.18 2.12 15.62
N PRO A 291 -10.21 2.56 16.44
CA PRO A 291 -10.20 3.92 16.96
C PRO A 291 -10.23 4.92 15.81
N THR A 292 -11.20 5.83 15.84
CA THR A 292 -11.42 6.82 14.78
C THR A 292 -10.96 8.20 15.22
N LYS A 293 -10.34 8.93 14.30
CA LYS A 293 -10.05 10.35 14.42
C LYS A 293 -10.83 11.07 13.31
N ARG A 294 -11.52 12.15 13.65
CA ARG A 294 -12.30 12.91 12.67
C ARG A 294 -11.43 13.97 12.01
N THR A 295 -11.58 14.14 10.70
CA THR A 295 -10.87 15.16 9.93
C THR A 295 -11.26 16.58 10.41
N VAL A 296 -10.31 17.52 10.37
CA VAL A 296 -10.55 18.93 10.73
C VAL A 296 -10.59 19.77 9.46
N ASP A 297 -11.62 20.60 9.32
CA ASP A 297 -11.72 21.55 8.21
C ASP A 297 -10.69 22.68 8.43
N PRO A 298 -9.72 22.87 7.52
CA PRO A 298 -8.69 23.89 7.65
C PRO A 298 -9.25 25.31 7.71
N ALA A 299 -10.38 25.58 7.04
CA ALA A 299 -11.02 26.89 7.08
C ALA A 299 -11.54 27.22 8.49
N SER A 300 -11.77 26.22 9.33
CA SER A 300 -12.25 26.42 10.71
C SER A 300 -11.13 26.78 11.69
N ALA A 301 -9.87 26.47 11.37
CA ALA A 301 -8.74 26.68 12.29
C ALA A 301 -8.13 28.09 12.24
N VAL A 302 -8.34 28.81 11.13
CA VAL A 302 -7.88 30.20 10.97
C VAL A 302 -8.63 31.18 11.88
N ASN A 303 -9.79 30.79 12.41
CA ASN A 303 -10.62 31.63 13.30
C ASN A 303 -10.36 31.42 14.80
N MET A 304 -9.26 30.76 15.19
CA MET A 304 -8.87 30.75 16.61
C MET A 304 -8.20 32.09 16.94
N PRO A 305 -8.82 32.97 17.74
CA PRO A 305 -8.21 34.23 18.11
C PRO A 305 -6.91 33.92 18.88
N THR A 306 -5.79 34.41 18.36
CA THR A 306 -4.55 34.51 19.10
C THR A 306 -4.75 35.58 20.18
N ASP A 307 -5.32 35.18 21.32
CA ASP A 307 -5.35 36.01 22.51
C ASP A 307 -3.93 36.14 23.05
N ILE A 308 -3.23 37.15 22.54
CA ILE A 308 -2.04 37.73 23.13
C ILE A 308 -2.53 38.65 24.26
N ASP A 309 -2.28 38.21 25.49
CA ASP A 309 -2.15 38.98 26.74
C ASP A 309 -2.74 40.40 26.74
N ASN A 310 -3.97 40.53 27.26
CA ASN A 310 -4.40 41.80 27.87
C ASN A 310 -5.38 41.55 29.02
N PRO A 311 -4.98 41.74 30.28
CA PRO A 311 -5.89 41.69 31.41
C PRO A 311 -6.40 43.10 31.70
N MET A 312 -7.52 43.51 31.10
CA MET A 312 -8.36 44.54 31.71
C MET A 312 -9.77 44.62 31.13
N ASP A 313 -10.72 44.51 32.05
CA ASP A 313 -12.06 45.11 32.07
C ASP A 313 -13.12 44.64 31.08
N THR A 314 -13.84 43.62 31.56
CA THR A 314 -15.31 43.53 31.65
C THR A 314 -16.08 44.80 31.26
N GLU A 315 -16.71 44.81 30.09
CA GLU A 315 -18.10 45.28 29.97
C GLU A 315 -18.79 44.74 28.71
N SER A 316 -19.97 44.21 28.95
CA SER A 316 -20.87 43.48 28.07
C SER A 316 -21.28 44.28 26.83
N THR A 317 -20.94 43.77 25.64
CA THR A 317 -21.63 44.14 24.39
C THR A 317 -21.93 42.87 23.60
N GLN A 318 -23.21 42.46 23.63
CA GLN A 318 -23.76 41.44 22.75
C GLN A 318 -23.84 42.01 21.34
N VAL A 319 -22.92 41.61 20.46
CA VAL A 319 -23.05 41.84 19.02
C VAL A 319 -23.73 40.60 18.43
N PRO A 320 -24.84 40.72 17.71
CA PRO A 320 -25.42 39.60 16.97
C PRO A 320 -24.45 39.26 15.84
N VAL A 321 -23.87 38.05 15.91
CA VAL A 321 -23.08 37.49 14.82
C VAL A 321 -24.08 37.06 13.76
N ASP A 322 -24.36 37.96 12.81
CA ASP A 322 -24.92 37.57 11.53
C ASP A 322 -23.90 36.63 10.87
N SER A 323 -24.27 35.35 10.83
CA SER A 323 -23.58 34.31 10.10
C SER A 323 -23.70 34.61 8.60
N ASP A 324 -22.76 35.42 8.11
CA ASP A 324 -22.49 35.57 6.70
C ASP A 324 -21.94 34.21 6.22
N ASP A 325 -22.85 33.37 5.72
CA ASP A 325 -22.58 32.17 4.93
C ASP A 325 -21.92 32.60 3.62
N GLY A 326 -20.70 33.14 3.72
CA GLY A 326 -19.83 33.37 2.58
C GLY A 326 -19.71 32.04 1.85
N GLU A 327 -20.04 32.06 0.56
CA GLU A 327 -20.20 30.94 -0.37
C GLU A 327 -19.04 29.93 -0.28
N LYS A 328 -19.03 29.09 0.76
CA LYS A 328 -18.27 27.85 0.79
C LYS A 328 -18.90 27.00 -0.27
N THR A 329 -18.27 26.86 -1.42
CA THR A 329 -18.81 26.14 -2.58
C THR A 329 -19.32 24.77 -2.11
N PRO A 330 -20.63 24.57 -1.90
CA PRO A 330 -21.12 23.36 -1.27
C PRO A 330 -20.99 22.25 -2.31
N GLY A 331 -20.13 21.27 -2.04
CA GLY A 331 -20.04 20.06 -2.88
C GLY A 331 -18.72 19.77 -3.58
N HIS A 332 -17.60 20.41 -3.23
CA HIS A 332 -16.29 19.89 -3.65
C HIS A 332 -15.91 18.69 -2.73
N PRO A 333 -15.76 17.45 -3.25
CA PRO A 333 -15.55 16.23 -2.44
C PRO A 333 -14.28 16.24 -1.57
N ALA A 334 -13.39 17.21 -1.76
CA ALA A 334 -12.10 17.32 -1.08
C ALA A 334 -12.16 17.97 0.33
N TYR A 335 -13.31 18.48 0.79
CA TYR A 335 -13.41 19.28 2.03
C TYR A 335 -14.41 18.75 3.07
N GLY A 336 -14.67 17.44 3.07
CA GLY A 336 -15.59 16.81 4.01
C GLY A 336 -14.97 16.50 5.38
N LYS A 337 -15.74 16.70 6.46
CA LYS A 337 -15.45 16.12 7.78
C LYS A 337 -15.75 14.62 7.76
N PHE A 338 -14.78 13.76 7.47
CA PHE A 338 -14.92 12.29 7.52
C PHE A 338 -14.05 11.69 8.62
N ASP A 339 -14.21 10.40 8.90
CA ASP A 339 -13.44 9.70 9.93
C ASP A 339 -12.27 8.95 9.28
N VAL A 340 -11.11 8.95 9.94
CA VAL A 340 -9.92 8.16 9.58
C VAL A 340 -9.47 7.25 10.74
N PRO A 341 -8.74 6.15 10.47
CA PRO A 341 -8.14 5.35 11.51
C PRO A 341 -7.14 6.16 12.35
N ALA A 342 -7.25 6.11 13.68
CA ALA A 342 -6.31 6.75 14.59
C ALA A 342 -5.06 5.89 14.87
N GLY A 343 -5.12 4.59 14.56
CA GLY A 343 -4.01 3.64 14.71
C GLY A 343 -2.95 3.76 13.60
N PRO A 344 -1.81 3.07 13.77
CA PRO A 344 -0.77 3.04 12.76
C PRO A 344 -1.24 2.31 11.49
N ILE A 345 -1.13 3.00 10.36
CA ILE A 345 -1.39 2.51 9.02
C ILE A 345 -0.07 2.04 8.42
N GLU A 346 -0.03 0.81 7.94
CA GLU A 346 1.08 0.28 7.16
C GLU A 346 0.76 0.40 5.67
N ILE A 347 1.67 1.01 4.92
CA ILE A 347 1.60 1.13 3.46
C ILE A 347 2.71 0.27 2.86
N THR A 348 2.33 -0.83 2.19
CA THR A 348 3.27 -1.71 1.49
C THR A 348 3.13 -1.52 -0.02
N PRO A 349 4.19 -1.11 -0.74
CA PRO A 349 4.15 -0.95 -2.19
C PRO A 349 4.01 -2.30 -2.91
N ILE A 350 3.27 -2.28 -4.02
CA ILE A 350 2.97 -3.41 -4.89
C ILE A 350 3.26 -3.00 -6.34
N LYS A 351 4.22 -3.67 -6.97
CA LYS A 351 4.68 -3.40 -8.34
C LYS A 351 3.61 -3.64 -9.40
N SER A 352 2.86 -4.73 -9.28
CA SER A 352 1.89 -5.11 -10.31
C SER A 352 0.77 -5.94 -9.72
N LEU A 353 -0.41 -5.33 -9.60
CA LEU A 353 -1.62 -6.08 -9.37
C LEU A 353 -2.06 -6.82 -10.65
N PRO A 354 -2.66 -8.01 -10.53
CA PRO A 354 -3.19 -8.73 -11.67
C PRO A 354 -4.30 -7.91 -12.36
N PRO A 355 -4.42 -7.97 -13.70
CA PRO A 355 -5.48 -7.27 -14.40
C PRO A 355 -6.83 -7.90 -14.07
N GLY A 356 -7.84 -7.09 -13.77
CA GLY A 356 -9.20 -7.56 -13.56
C GLY A 356 -9.83 -8.04 -14.86
N THR A 357 -10.53 -9.17 -14.81
CA THR A 357 -11.29 -9.76 -15.91
C THR A 357 -12.79 -9.71 -15.63
N ASP A 358 -13.19 -10.17 -14.44
CA ASP A 358 -14.57 -10.15 -13.99
C ASP A 358 -14.67 -9.61 -12.55
N CYS A 359 -15.76 -8.95 -12.23
CA CYS A 359 -16.08 -8.54 -10.87
C CYS A 359 -17.59 -8.62 -10.60
N THR A 360 -17.96 -8.97 -9.37
CA THR A 360 -19.35 -9.04 -8.94
C THR A 360 -19.61 -8.05 -7.81
N PHE A 361 -20.55 -7.13 -8.01
CA PHE A 361 -20.98 -6.17 -7.00
C PHE A 361 -22.27 -6.59 -6.33
N THR A 362 -22.28 -6.56 -5.01
CA THR A 362 -23.49 -6.76 -4.20
C THR A 362 -24.02 -5.40 -3.76
N PRO A 363 -25.24 -5.01 -4.18
CA PRO A 363 -25.81 -3.73 -3.74
C PRO A 363 -26.15 -3.76 -2.26
N THR A 364 -25.80 -2.68 -1.55
CA THR A 364 -26.18 -2.50 -0.15
C THR A 364 -27.68 -2.23 -0.01
N ALA A 365 -28.22 -2.42 1.19
CA ALA A 365 -29.62 -2.11 1.48
C ALA A 365 -29.99 -0.65 1.15
N SER A 366 -29.08 0.31 1.40
CA SER A 366 -29.29 1.72 1.07
C SER A 366 -29.38 1.96 -0.44
N SER A 367 -28.54 1.28 -1.23
CA SER A 367 -28.59 1.37 -2.70
C SER A 367 -29.91 0.86 -3.27
N ILE A 368 -30.45 -0.23 -2.71
CA ILE A 368 -31.73 -0.78 -3.12
C ILE A 368 -32.86 0.20 -2.83
N GLN A 369 -32.86 0.80 -1.63
CA GLN A 369 -33.83 1.84 -1.24
C GLN A 369 -33.75 3.08 -2.15
N ASN A 370 -32.54 3.43 -2.59
CA ASN A 370 -32.30 4.51 -3.54
C ASN A 370 -32.72 4.18 -4.98
N GLY A 371 -33.29 2.99 -5.23
CA GLY A 371 -33.79 2.59 -6.54
C GLY A 371 -32.71 2.09 -7.50
N PHE A 372 -31.67 1.44 -7.00
CA PHE A 372 -30.59 0.86 -7.83
C PHE A 372 -31.12 -0.05 -8.96
N TYR A 373 -32.11 -0.90 -8.66
CA TYR A 373 -32.74 -1.77 -9.67
C TYR A 373 -33.68 -1.06 -10.64
N ASN A 374 -34.04 0.22 -10.38
CA ASN A 374 -34.86 1.02 -11.29
C ASN A 374 -34.02 1.67 -12.41
N LEU A 375 -32.70 1.48 -12.39
CA LEU A 375 -31.80 1.99 -13.41
C LEU A 375 -31.91 1.11 -14.67
N LYS A 376 -32.22 1.72 -15.82
CA LYS A 376 -32.37 1.00 -17.10
C LYS A 376 -31.10 0.27 -17.54
N ASP A 377 -29.92 0.85 -17.29
CA ASP A 377 -28.63 0.35 -17.75
C ASP A 377 -27.62 0.34 -16.60
N VAL A 378 -27.87 -0.49 -15.57
CA VAL A 378 -27.02 -0.54 -14.37
C VAL A 378 -25.56 -0.79 -14.74
N LYS A 379 -25.30 -1.78 -15.60
CA LYS A 379 -23.95 -2.18 -16.00
C LYS A 379 -23.16 -1.03 -16.62
N LEU A 380 -23.76 -0.31 -17.57
CA LEU A 380 -23.13 0.84 -18.23
C LEU A 380 -22.80 1.96 -17.23
N VAL A 381 -23.68 2.19 -16.25
CA VAL A 381 -23.46 3.19 -15.20
C VAL A 381 -22.28 2.80 -14.32
N LEU A 382 -22.18 1.52 -13.97
CA LEU A 382 -21.06 0.99 -13.19
C LEU A 382 -19.76 1.10 -13.96
N GLU A 383 -19.72 0.64 -15.22
CA GLU A 383 -18.53 0.74 -16.07
C GLU A 383 -18.04 2.19 -16.18
N GLN A 384 -18.95 3.14 -16.44
CA GLN A 384 -18.59 4.56 -16.55
C GLN A 384 -18.14 5.18 -15.23
N SER A 385 -18.73 4.78 -14.10
CA SER A 385 -18.39 5.33 -12.78
C SER A 385 -17.11 4.70 -12.22
N LEU A 386 -16.95 3.38 -12.34
CA LEU A 386 -15.84 2.62 -11.78
C LEU A 386 -14.53 2.98 -12.45
N MET A 387 -14.47 2.96 -13.78
CA MET A 387 -13.24 3.24 -14.54
C MET A 387 -12.70 4.66 -14.31
N ARG A 388 -13.53 5.57 -13.79
CA ARG A 388 -13.13 6.96 -13.51
C ARG A 388 -12.72 7.21 -12.06
N THR A 389 -13.17 6.35 -11.13
CA THR A 389 -13.07 6.64 -9.69
C THR A 389 -12.17 5.67 -8.95
N ARG A 390 -11.94 4.48 -9.50
CA ARG A 390 -11.11 3.45 -8.88
C ARG A 390 -10.15 2.84 -9.88
N ALA A 391 -8.91 2.70 -9.44
CA ALA A 391 -7.85 2.02 -10.18
C ALA A 391 -7.65 0.59 -9.66
N THR A 392 -8.11 0.30 -8.44
CA THR A 392 -8.04 -1.03 -7.83
C THR A 392 -9.38 -1.43 -7.23
N LEU A 393 -9.65 -2.74 -7.22
CA LEU A 393 -10.80 -3.35 -6.56
C LEU A 393 -10.30 -4.46 -5.63
N SER A 394 -10.55 -4.31 -4.33
CA SER A 394 -10.32 -5.38 -3.37
C SER A 394 -11.64 -6.00 -2.93
N ARG A 395 -11.65 -7.30 -2.66
CA ARG A 395 -12.82 -8.00 -2.14
C ARG A 395 -13.25 -7.41 -0.81
N GLY A 396 -14.52 -7.05 -0.73
CA GLY A 396 -15.13 -6.38 0.41
C GLY A 396 -14.96 -4.87 0.46
N ASP A 397 -14.32 -4.25 -0.53
CA ASP A 397 -14.36 -2.78 -0.62
C ASP A 397 -15.81 -2.32 -0.88
N VAL A 398 -16.18 -1.19 -0.29
CA VAL A 398 -17.45 -0.49 -0.61
C VAL A 398 -17.14 0.61 -1.61
N ILE A 399 -17.83 0.61 -2.74
CA ILE A 399 -17.66 1.57 -3.82
C ILE A 399 -18.92 2.39 -3.96
N ARG A 400 -18.73 3.70 -3.96
CA ARG A 400 -19.80 4.66 -4.19
C ARG A 400 -19.85 5.06 -5.65
N THR A 401 -20.99 4.83 -6.28
CA THR A 401 -21.29 5.26 -7.66
C THR A 401 -22.38 6.32 -7.64
N TRP A 402 -22.34 7.25 -8.60
CA TRP A 402 -23.28 8.38 -8.65
C TRP A 402 -24.04 8.39 -9.97
N ARG A 403 -25.36 8.58 -9.90
CA ARG A 403 -26.17 8.79 -11.10
C ARG A 403 -27.35 9.71 -10.81
N ARG A 404 -27.46 10.79 -11.58
CA ARG A 404 -28.57 11.77 -11.50
C ARG A 404 -28.77 12.32 -10.07
N GLY A 405 -27.67 12.62 -9.38
CA GLY A 405 -27.69 13.16 -8.03
C GLY A 405 -27.97 12.14 -6.91
N VAL A 406 -28.08 10.85 -7.23
CA VAL A 406 -28.27 9.77 -6.26
C VAL A 406 -27.00 8.92 -6.20
N SER A 407 -26.54 8.60 -4.98
CA SER A 407 -25.43 7.71 -4.73
C SER A 407 -25.89 6.28 -4.46
N PHE A 408 -25.11 5.31 -4.93
CA PHE A 408 -25.29 3.89 -4.71
C PHE A 408 -23.97 3.30 -4.21
N ASP A 409 -23.99 2.78 -2.99
CA ASP A 409 -22.89 2.06 -2.37
C ASP A 409 -23.00 0.57 -2.73
N LEU A 410 -21.92 -0.01 -3.23
CA LEU A 410 -21.86 -1.38 -3.75
C LEU A 410 -20.66 -2.09 -3.16
N ILE A 411 -20.83 -3.33 -2.73
CA ILE A 411 -19.76 -4.12 -2.12
C ILE A 411 -19.11 -5.00 -3.20
N VAL A 412 -17.78 -5.02 -3.26
CA VAL A 412 -17.03 -5.94 -4.13
C VAL A 412 -17.12 -7.35 -3.56
N SER A 413 -18.06 -8.16 -4.02
CA SER A 413 -18.27 -9.51 -3.49
C SER A 413 -17.27 -10.53 -4.05
N LYS A 414 -16.95 -10.43 -5.35
CA LYS A 414 -16.01 -11.32 -6.05
C LYS A 414 -15.18 -10.54 -7.08
N VAL A 415 -13.95 -10.96 -7.28
CA VAL A 415 -13.02 -10.45 -8.30
C VAL A 415 -12.34 -11.63 -9.01
N SER A 416 -12.02 -11.46 -10.29
CA SER A 416 -11.28 -12.43 -11.10
C SER A 416 -10.10 -11.73 -11.79
N PRO A 417 -8.87 -12.25 -11.68
CA PRO A 417 -8.48 -13.43 -10.92
C PRO A 417 -8.66 -13.24 -9.41
N GLY A 418 -9.18 -14.28 -8.74
CA GLY A 418 -9.57 -14.23 -7.33
C GLY A 418 -8.45 -14.55 -6.34
N ASP A 419 -7.26 -14.91 -6.84
CA ASP A 419 -6.16 -15.50 -6.07
C ASP A 419 -5.73 -14.70 -4.85
N TYR A 420 -5.72 -13.37 -4.98
CA TYR A 420 -5.30 -12.44 -3.93
C TYR A 420 -6.44 -11.58 -3.40
N GLY A 421 -7.66 -11.78 -3.92
CA GLY A 421 -8.81 -10.94 -3.61
C GLY A 421 -8.65 -9.48 -4.04
N VAL A 422 -7.74 -9.16 -4.96
CA VAL A 422 -7.50 -7.80 -5.47
C VAL A 422 -7.15 -7.83 -6.95
N VAL A 423 -7.65 -6.85 -7.70
CA VAL A 423 -7.35 -6.65 -9.13
C VAL A 423 -7.12 -5.19 -9.48
N SER A 424 -6.35 -4.94 -10.54
CA SER A 424 -6.20 -3.63 -11.19
C SER A 424 -7.31 -3.44 -12.23
N CYS A 425 -7.89 -2.24 -12.26
CA CYS A 425 -8.87 -1.81 -13.27
C CYS A 425 -8.25 -0.94 -14.37
N VAL A 426 -6.95 -0.68 -14.30
CA VAL A 426 -6.26 0.21 -15.24
C VAL A 426 -5.93 -0.57 -16.51
N ASN A 427 -6.40 -0.06 -17.65
CA ASN A 427 -6.23 -0.66 -18.98
C ASN A 427 -6.78 -2.09 -19.07
N THR A 428 -7.92 -2.36 -18.42
CA THR A 428 -8.58 -3.67 -18.43
C THR A 428 -10.03 -3.56 -18.89
N ASP A 429 -10.46 -4.53 -19.70
CA ASP A 429 -11.87 -4.71 -20.05
C ASP A 429 -12.59 -5.52 -18.97
N LEU A 430 -12.89 -4.85 -17.84
CA LEU A 430 -13.49 -5.49 -16.69
C LEU A 430 -14.99 -5.78 -16.92
N ASN A 431 -15.37 -7.05 -16.90
CA ASN A 431 -16.76 -7.46 -16.96
C ASN A 431 -17.42 -7.29 -15.59
N VAL A 432 -18.51 -6.51 -15.56
CA VAL A 432 -19.24 -6.17 -14.32
C VAL A 432 -20.53 -6.98 -14.23
N ASP A 433 -20.64 -7.77 -13.16
CA ASP A 433 -21.84 -8.51 -12.77
C ASP A 433 -22.44 -7.99 -11.45
N ILE A 434 -23.75 -8.21 -11.27
CA ILE A 434 -24.48 -7.78 -10.08
C ILE A 434 -24.92 -9.02 -9.32
N GLY A 435 -24.42 -9.16 -8.09
CA GLY A 435 -24.79 -10.23 -7.17
C GLY A 435 -26.13 -10.00 -6.48
N PRO A 436 -26.64 -11.02 -5.77
CA PRO A 436 -27.83 -10.88 -4.93
C PRO A 436 -27.59 -9.83 -3.82
N PRO A 437 -28.65 -9.19 -3.31
CA PRO A 437 -28.52 -8.17 -2.27
C PRO A 437 -28.01 -8.74 -0.94
N GLU A 438 -27.29 -7.90 -0.19
CA GLU A 438 -26.73 -8.27 1.12
C GLU A 438 -27.84 -8.73 2.09
N GLY A 439 -27.65 -9.89 2.74
CA GLY A 439 -28.57 -10.44 3.73
C GLY A 439 -29.69 -11.35 3.18
N MET A 440 -29.79 -11.51 1.85
CA MET A 440 -30.57 -12.60 1.25
C MET A 440 -29.61 -13.74 0.91
N GLU A 441 -29.10 -14.43 1.93
CA GLU A 441 -28.34 -15.65 1.69
C GLU A 441 -29.24 -16.66 0.98
N SER A 442 -28.78 -17.08 -0.18
CA SER A 442 -29.44 -18.00 -1.09
C SER A 442 -29.31 -19.43 -0.57
N GLU A 443 -30.08 -19.80 0.45
CA GLU A 443 -30.25 -21.21 0.83
C GLU A 443 -31.03 -22.02 -0.23
N ASP A 444 -31.62 -21.35 -1.23
CA ASP A 444 -32.47 -21.99 -2.27
C ASP A 444 -31.95 -21.90 -3.72
N ALA A 445 -30.70 -21.46 -3.97
CA ALA A 445 -30.23 -21.19 -5.35
C ALA A 445 -29.54 -22.36 -6.08
N GLU A 446 -29.71 -23.59 -5.62
CA GLU A 446 -29.49 -24.78 -6.44
C GLU A 446 -30.82 -25.51 -6.65
N ILE A 447 -31.68 -25.04 -7.56
CA ILE A 447 -32.66 -25.83 -8.32
C ILE A 447 -33.37 -24.89 -9.34
N ARG A 448 -33.35 -25.31 -10.62
CA ARG A 448 -34.14 -24.84 -11.79
C ARG A 448 -33.64 -23.65 -12.59
N THR A 449 -32.66 -23.94 -13.45
CA THR A 449 -32.71 -23.49 -14.85
C THR A 449 -33.88 -24.18 -15.55
N GLY A 450 -35.00 -23.48 -15.70
CA GLY A 450 -36.14 -23.95 -16.50
C GLY A 450 -37.45 -23.27 -16.12
N GLU A 451 -37.98 -22.51 -17.10
CA GLU A 451 -39.32 -21.93 -17.17
C GLU A 451 -39.56 -20.55 -16.54
N LYS A 452 -39.94 -19.63 -17.43
CA LYS A 452 -40.47 -18.29 -17.16
C LYS A 452 -41.72 -18.37 -16.29
N PRO A 453 -41.96 -17.36 -15.44
CA PRO A 453 -43.30 -16.81 -15.33
C PRO A 453 -43.29 -15.31 -15.65
N LEU A 454 -44.16 -14.94 -16.59
CA LEU A 454 -44.71 -13.59 -16.67
C LEU A 454 -45.40 -13.29 -15.34
N HIS A 455 -44.88 -12.34 -14.57
CA HIS A 455 -45.68 -11.64 -13.58
C HIS A 455 -45.71 -10.15 -13.92
N GLU A 456 -46.83 -9.79 -14.52
CA GLU A 456 -47.25 -8.44 -14.85
C GLU A 456 -47.46 -7.65 -13.54
N TYR A 457 -46.56 -6.70 -13.25
CA TYR A 457 -46.79 -5.71 -12.22
C TYR A 457 -47.50 -4.51 -12.84
N LYS A 458 -48.72 -4.27 -12.36
CA LYS A 458 -49.55 -3.11 -12.71
C LYS A 458 -48.79 -1.82 -12.41
N ALA A 459 -48.54 -1.04 -13.46
CA ALA A 459 -48.05 0.32 -13.37
C ALA A 459 -49.13 1.19 -12.70
N ASN A 460 -48.79 1.79 -11.56
CA ASN A 460 -49.53 2.93 -11.04
C ASN A 460 -49.15 4.16 -11.86
N GLU A 461 -50.09 4.63 -12.67
CA GLU A 461 -50.06 5.94 -13.33
C GLU A 461 -49.85 7.04 -12.29
N THR A 462 -48.65 7.62 -12.29
CA THR A 462 -48.37 8.88 -11.62
C THR A 462 -48.08 9.92 -12.69
N THR A 463 -49.13 10.67 -13.03
CA THR A 463 -49.15 12.04 -13.56
C THR A 463 -47.83 12.60 -14.08
N GLY A 464 -47.69 12.59 -15.41
CA GLY A 464 -46.64 13.31 -16.11
C GLY A 464 -46.74 14.82 -15.89
N ARG A 465 -45.64 15.42 -15.39
CA ARG A 465 -45.38 16.86 -15.53
C ARG A 465 -44.62 17.07 -16.83
N THR A 466 -45.33 17.57 -17.84
CA THR A 466 -44.75 18.22 -19.01
C THR A 466 -44.12 19.55 -18.58
N LEU A 467 -42.80 19.66 -18.69
CA LEU A 467 -42.10 20.95 -18.62
C LEU A 467 -41.88 21.44 -20.05
N SER A 468 -42.75 22.35 -20.47
CA SER A 468 -42.53 23.23 -21.60
C SER A 468 -41.73 24.47 -21.17
N GLU A 469 -40.90 24.90 -22.12
CA GLU A 469 -40.33 26.24 -22.34
C GLU A 469 -38.83 26.46 -22.04
N PRO A 470 -38.07 26.94 -23.05
CA PRO A 470 -36.65 27.28 -22.94
C PRO A 470 -36.48 28.65 -22.26
N SER A 471 -35.74 28.69 -21.14
CA SER A 471 -35.30 29.96 -20.58
C SER A 471 -34.35 30.67 -21.54
N GLU A 472 -34.78 31.85 -21.97
CA GLU A 472 -33.99 32.83 -22.70
C GLU A 472 -32.69 33.13 -21.94
N ARG A 473 -31.56 33.03 -22.66
CA ARG A 473 -30.27 33.51 -22.17
C ARG A 473 -30.37 35.01 -21.96
N THR A 474 -30.45 35.42 -20.69
CA THR A 474 -30.30 36.80 -20.28
C THR A 474 -28.88 37.27 -20.60
N ASN A 475 -28.77 38.16 -21.57
CA ASN A 475 -27.56 38.94 -21.84
C ASN A 475 -27.18 39.68 -20.55
N GLN A 476 -26.01 39.35 -19.98
CA GLN A 476 -25.49 40.10 -18.84
C GLN A 476 -25.05 41.49 -19.28
N SER A 477 -25.58 42.43 -18.51
CA SER A 477 -25.45 43.87 -18.58
C SER A 477 -24.03 44.35 -18.27
N ASN A 478 -23.65 45.41 -18.99
CA ASN A 478 -22.56 46.32 -18.68
C ASN A 478 -22.57 46.75 -17.20
N CYS A 479 -21.42 46.62 -16.54
CA CYS A 479 -21.02 47.41 -15.38
C CYS A 479 -20.03 48.50 -15.84
N PRO A 480 -20.01 49.68 -15.20
CA PRO A 480 -19.16 50.79 -15.60
C PRO A 480 -17.68 50.48 -15.26
N PRO A 481 -16.72 50.89 -16.12
CA PRO A 481 -15.31 50.65 -15.86
C PRO A 481 -14.77 51.64 -14.82
N SER A 482 -14.31 51.11 -13.69
CA SER A 482 -13.29 51.78 -12.88
C SER A 482 -12.01 51.85 -13.70
N GLY A 483 -11.51 53.06 -13.94
CA GLY A 483 -10.39 53.33 -14.84
C GLY A 483 -9.07 52.74 -14.35
N VAL A 484 -8.83 51.48 -14.67
CA VAL A 484 -7.49 50.88 -14.68
C VAL A 484 -6.92 51.07 -16.09
N ILE A 485 -5.76 51.73 -16.18
CA ILE A 485 -5.05 51.93 -17.43
C ILE A 485 -4.45 50.58 -17.83
N TYR A 486 -5.23 49.77 -18.55
CA TYR A 486 -4.71 48.53 -19.14
C TYR A 486 -3.71 48.89 -20.23
N LYS A 487 -2.45 48.47 -20.07
CA LYS A 487 -1.49 48.46 -21.18
C LYS A 487 -2.09 47.60 -22.28
N SER A 488 -2.48 48.20 -23.40
CA SER A 488 -2.97 47.47 -24.57
C SER A 488 -1.84 46.61 -25.11
N ILE A 489 -1.95 45.28 -24.96
CA ILE A 489 -0.97 44.35 -25.50
C ILE A 489 -1.39 44.03 -26.94
N GLU A 490 -0.50 44.27 -27.88
CA GLU A 490 -0.69 43.94 -29.29
C GLU A 490 -0.38 42.45 -29.49
N LEU A 491 -1.43 41.62 -29.46
CA LEU A 491 -1.34 40.18 -29.72
C LEU A 491 -1.86 39.88 -31.14
N PRO A 492 -1.30 38.88 -31.85
CA PRO A 492 -1.76 38.51 -33.18
C PRO A 492 -3.24 38.10 -33.19
N PRO A 493 -3.99 38.33 -34.28
CA PRO A 493 -5.41 38.02 -34.34
C PRO A 493 -5.69 36.55 -34.04
N GLU A 494 -6.75 36.29 -33.27
CA GLU A 494 -7.12 34.91 -32.92
C GLU A 494 -7.59 34.14 -34.17
N PRO A 495 -7.12 32.89 -34.36
CA PRO A 495 -7.64 32.01 -35.41
C PRO A 495 -9.14 31.77 -35.26
N THR A 496 -9.85 31.66 -36.38
CA THR A 496 -11.31 31.41 -36.39
C THR A 496 -11.65 30.03 -35.83
N ASP A 497 -12.90 29.86 -35.40
CA ASP A 497 -13.29 28.64 -34.69
C ASP A 497 -13.19 27.37 -35.54
N ASP A 498 -13.36 27.51 -36.85
CA ASP A 498 -13.34 26.44 -37.85
C ASP A 498 -11.91 25.95 -38.20
N GLU A 499 -10.87 26.70 -37.84
CA GLU A 499 -9.48 26.33 -38.11
C GLU A 499 -8.92 25.44 -36.99
N SER A 500 -8.85 24.12 -37.22
CA SER A 500 -8.25 23.16 -36.27
C SER A 500 -6.78 22.82 -36.56
N THR A 501 -6.37 22.86 -37.83
CA THR A 501 -5.03 22.43 -38.25
C THR A 501 -4.00 23.53 -37.98
N GLY A 502 -2.91 23.19 -37.29
CA GLY A 502 -1.86 24.17 -36.94
C GLY A 502 -2.30 25.21 -35.90
N VAL A 503 -3.35 24.93 -35.13
CA VAL A 503 -3.85 25.78 -34.05
C VAL A 503 -3.62 25.11 -32.70
N CYS A 504 -3.10 25.86 -31.74
CA CYS A 504 -2.94 25.45 -30.35
C CYS A 504 -3.83 26.31 -29.45
N VAL A 505 -4.63 25.65 -28.63
CA VAL A 505 -5.47 26.26 -27.60
C VAL A 505 -4.66 26.31 -26.31
N VAL A 506 -4.20 27.51 -25.96
CA VAL A 506 -3.41 27.76 -24.76
C VAL A 506 -4.34 28.17 -23.63
N GLN A 507 -4.24 27.47 -22.50
CA GLN A 507 -4.87 27.87 -21.25
C GLN A 507 -3.79 28.20 -20.22
N ILE A 508 -3.85 29.38 -19.63
CA ILE A 508 -2.90 29.87 -18.62
C ILE A 508 -3.61 30.00 -17.29
N ARG A 509 -2.99 29.49 -16.22
CA ARG A 509 -3.40 29.69 -14.83
C ARG A 509 -2.34 30.53 -14.11
N GLY A 510 -2.75 31.67 -13.56
CA GLY A 510 -1.89 32.56 -12.79
C GLY A 510 -1.65 32.08 -11.36
N ILE A 511 -0.77 32.81 -10.66
CA ILE A 511 -0.46 32.60 -9.24
C ILE A 511 -1.62 33.20 -8.42
N GLY A 512 -2.71 32.44 -8.32
CA GLY A 512 -3.95 32.83 -7.66
C GLY A 512 -5.16 32.11 -8.26
N SER A 513 -6.14 31.74 -7.44
CA SER A 513 -7.27 30.90 -7.88
C SER A 513 -8.14 31.53 -8.98
N ASN A 514 -8.08 32.86 -9.16
CA ASN A 514 -9.06 33.59 -9.96
C ASN A 514 -8.53 34.12 -11.30
N SER A 515 -7.22 34.06 -11.57
CA SER A 515 -6.65 34.54 -12.85
C SER A 515 -6.39 33.36 -13.79
N SER A 516 -7.35 33.10 -14.69
CA SER A 516 -7.13 32.16 -15.79
C SER A 516 -7.56 32.76 -17.11
N GLY A 517 -6.81 32.45 -18.17
CA GLY A 517 -7.08 32.92 -19.52
C GLY A 517 -6.94 31.79 -20.52
N ARG A 518 -7.75 31.82 -21.57
CA ARG A 518 -7.71 30.85 -22.67
C ARG A 518 -7.68 31.60 -24.00
N ARG A 519 -6.78 31.22 -24.90
CA ARG A 519 -6.63 31.83 -26.23
C ARG A 519 -6.16 30.82 -27.28
N ARG A 520 -6.58 31.00 -28.53
CA ARG A 520 -6.12 30.22 -29.69
C ARG A 520 -4.91 30.91 -30.33
N PHE A 521 -3.87 30.14 -30.63
CA PHE A 521 -2.67 30.60 -31.33
C PHE A 521 -2.41 29.73 -32.56
N ARG A 522 -2.00 30.34 -33.68
CA ARG A 522 -1.44 29.60 -34.82
C ARG A 522 0.00 29.24 -34.52
N VAL A 523 0.31 27.95 -34.51
CA VAL A 523 1.58 27.41 -34.00
C VAL A 523 2.79 27.85 -34.84
N THR A 524 2.58 28.07 -36.14
CA THR A 524 3.60 28.48 -37.11
C THR A 524 3.89 29.98 -37.13
N THR A 525 2.94 30.81 -36.70
CA THR A 525 3.05 32.28 -36.79
C THR A 525 3.20 32.95 -35.43
N ALA A 526 2.60 32.39 -34.38
CA ALA A 526 2.71 32.92 -33.03
C ALA A 526 4.10 32.63 -32.46
N THR A 527 4.64 33.60 -31.73
CA THR A 527 5.97 33.52 -31.13
C THR A 527 5.91 33.28 -29.63
N MET A 528 7.03 32.87 -29.03
CA MET A 528 7.17 32.77 -27.57
C MET A 528 6.91 34.11 -26.88
N LYS A 529 7.29 35.23 -27.51
CA LYS A 529 6.97 36.57 -27.02
C LYS A 529 5.46 36.81 -26.91
N ASP A 530 4.66 36.37 -27.89
CA ASP A 530 3.20 36.53 -27.87
C ASP A 530 2.57 35.70 -26.74
N LEU A 531 3.05 34.47 -26.55
CA LEU A 531 2.60 33.59 -25.48
C LEU A 531 2.88 34.18 -24.09
N PHE A 532 4.09 34.70 -23.88
CA PHE A 532 4.46 35.34 -22.62
C PHE A 532 3.77 36.69 -22.40
N ALA A 533 3.53 37.46 -23.46
CA ALA A 533 2.73 38.68 -23.37
C ALA A 533 1.29 38.37 -22.96
N PHE A 534 0.70 37.30 -23.50
CA PHE A 534 -0.60 36.79 -23.06
C PHE A 534 -0.58 36.32 -21.60
N ALA A 535 0.46 35.61 -21.18
CA ALA A 535 0.63 35.19 -19.78
C ALA A 535 0.72 36.37 -18.80
N SER A 536 1.51 37.39 -19.14
CA SER A 536 1.65 38.61 -18.35
C SER A 536 0.30 39.34 -18.24
N HIS A 537 -0.50 39.34 -19.30
CA HIS A 537 -1.86 39.88 -19.27
C HIS A 537 -2.78 39.12 -18.30
N VAL A 538 -2.73 37.79 -18.34
CA VAL A 538 -3.55 36.93 -17.46
C VAL A 538 -3.11 37.02 -16.00
N GLY A 539 -1.80 37.14 -15.74
CA GLY A 539 -1.21 37.17 -14.40
C GLY A 539 -1.53 38.44 -13.58
N GLY A 540 -1.99 39.51 -14.22
CA GLY A 540 -2.36 40.76 -13.54
C GLY A 540 -1.16 41.64 -13.14
N GLU A 541 -1.44 42.69 -12.35
CA GLU A 541 -0.44 43.64 -11.86
C GLU A 541 0.50 42.95 -10.86
N GLY A 542 1.77 42.81 -11.23
CA GLY A 542 2.79 42.13 -10.42
C GLY A 542 3.92 41.51 -11.24
N PHE A 543 3.65 41.19 -12.50
CA PHE A 543 4.64 40.68 -13.45
C PHE A 543 5.19 41.79 -14.34
N ASP A 544 5.90 42.75 -13.74
CA ASP A 544 6.57 43.84 -14.47
C ASP A 544 7.84 43.32 -15.16
N GLY A 545 7.64 42.55 -16.22
CA GLY A 545 8.69 42.03 -17.08
C GLY A 545 8.47 40.56 -17.45
N VAL A 546 8.69 40.25 -18.74
CA VAL A 546 8.60 38.88 -19.26
C VAL A 546 9.62 37.93 -18.61
N SER A 547 10.68 38.50 -18.01
CA SER A 547 11.73 37.77 -17.30
C SER A 547 11.39 37.43 -15.85
N ALA A 548 10.28 37.95 -15.30
CA ALA A 548 9.93 37.80 -13.89
C ALA A 548 9.28 36.45 -13.56
N PHE A 549 8.81 35.71 -14.56
CA PHE A 549 8.13 34.44 -14.41
C PHE A 549 8.54 33.44 -15.48
N CYS A 550 8.20 32.18 -15.26
CA CYS A 550 8.32 31.13 -16.26
C CYS A 550 6.96 30.45 -16.49
N LEU A 551 6.80 29.86 -17.67
CA LEU A 551 5.61 29.08 -18.01
C LEU A 551 5.93 27.60 -17.88
N VAL A 552 5.09 26.87 -17.17
CA VAL A 552 5.32 25.46 -16.88
C VAL A 552 4.13 24.61 -17.30
N THR A 553 4.37 23.56 -18.09
CA THR A 553 3.34 22.56 -18.41
C THR A 553 3.25 21.53 -17.28
N ARG A 554 2.08 20.90 -17.11
CA ARG A 554 1.93 19.86 -16.07
C ARG A 554 2.56 18.53 -16.45
N PHE A 555 2.27 18.00 -17.64
CA PHE A 555 2.74 16.66 -18.03
C PHE A 555 2.95 16.51 -19.55
N PRO A 556 4.16 16.14 -20.02
CA PRO A 556 5.41 16.17 -19.25
C PRO A 556 5.70 17.60 -18.76
N ARG A 557 6.32 17.73 -17.58
CA ARG A 557 6.68 19.04 -17.04
C ARG A 557 7.80 19.65 -17.88
N LYS A 558 7.50 20.72 -18.62
CA LYS A 558 8.45 21.51 -19.39
C LYS A 558 8.42 22.93 -18.86
N VAL A 559 9.60 23.52 -18.67
CA VAL A 559 9.76 24.89 -18.20
C VAL A 559 10.17 25.73 -19.39
N TYR A 560 9.41 26.77 -19.66
CA TYR A 560 9.68 27.73 -20.72
C TYR A 560 10.13 29.03 -20.07
N ARG A 561 11.31 29.53 -20.46
CA ARG A 561 11.84 30.83 -20.03
C ARG A 561 12.22 31.66 -21.25
N LEU A 562 11.84 32.94 -21.23
CA LEU A 562 12.32 33.90 -22.22
C LEU A 562 13.70 34.41 -21.77
N SER A 563 14.74 34.24 -22.59
CA SER A 563 16.08 34.74 -22.27
C SER A 563 16.75 35.33 -23.50
N SER A 564 17.42 36.47 -23.32
CA SER A 564 18.26 37.07 -24.35
C SER A 564 19.59 36.31 -24.54
N SER A 565 20.02 35.54 -23.54
CA SER A 565 21.25 34.72 -23.60
C SER A 565 20.88 33.24 -23.66
N GLY A 566 21.12 32.60 -24.83
CA GLY A 566 20.69 31.23 -25.14
C GLY A 566 21.23 30.16 -24.20
N GLY A 567 20.46 29.83 -23.15
CA GLY A 567 20.70 28.71 -22.25
C GLY A 567 19.85 27.48 -22.61
N LYS A 568 20.11 26.35 -21.95
CA LYS A 568 19.23 25.17 -22.00
C LYS A 568 17.88 25.55 -21.37
N ASP A 569 16.78 25.24 -22.05
CA ASP A 569 15.39 25.60 -21.69
C ASP A 569 15.06 27.11 -21.76
N CYS A 570 15.92 27.88 -22.42
CA CYS A 570 15.68 29.27 -22.78
C CYS A 570 15.27 29.36 -24.24
N TYR A 571 14.18 30.06 -24.52
CA TYR A 571 13.68 30.31 -25.86
C TYR A 571 13.93 31.77 -26.25
N GLN A 572 14.26 32.01 -27.52
CA GLN A 572 14.34 33.35 -28.06
C GLN A 572 12.94 33.94 -28.19
N ALA A 573 12.83 35.25 -28.08
CA ALA A 573 11.54 35.94 -28.16
C ALA A 573 10.81 35.65 -29.50
N ASP A 574 11.58 35.50 -30.58
CA ASP A 574 11.08 35.32 -31.94
C ASP A 574 10.90 33.85 -32.34
N ASP A 575 11.20 32.90 -31.44
CA ASP A 575 10.95 31.48 -31.70
C ASP A 575 9.45 31.24 -31.84
N THR A 576 9.05 30.57 -32.91
CA THR A 576 7.65 30.13 -33.09
C THR A 576 7.27 29.09 -32.04
N LEU A 577 5.97 28.99 -31.72
CA LEU A 577 5.48 27.96 -30.81
C LEU A 577 5.85 26.54 -31.29
N GLU A 578 5.85 26.32 -32.62
CA GLU A 578 6.28 25.06 -33.22
C GLU A 578 7.75 24.74 -32.89
N SER A 579 8.65 25.70 -33.12
CA SER A 579 10.08 25.55 -32.81
C SER A 579 10.36 25.38 -31.31
N ALA A 580 9.50 25.91 -30.45
CA ALA A 580 9.56 25.68 -29.01
C ALA A 580 9.03 24.30 -28.58
N GLY A 581 8.55 23.47 -29.51
CA GLY A 581 8.00 22.15 -29.26
C GLY A 581 6.59 22.18 -28.65
N ILE A 582 5.84 23.26 -28.88
CA ILE A 582 4.42 23.37 -28.56
C ILE A 582 3.64 23.01 -29.83
N ALA A 583 3.05 21.82 -29.86
CA ALA A 583 2.32 21.32 -31.03
C ALA A 583 0.85 21.79 -31.06
N GLU A 584 0.15 21.48 -32.15
CA GLU A 584 -1.30 21.64 -32.26
C GLU A 584 -2.05 20.84 -31.17
N GLY A 585 -3.22 21.32 -30.76
CA GLY A 585 -4.02 20.73 -29.69
C GLY A 585 -4.27 21.69 -28.52
N GLN A 586 -4.41 21.16 -27.29
CA GLN A 586 -4.65 21.97 -26.09
C GLN A 586 -3.47 21.83 -25.13
N VAL A 587 -2.93 22.97 -24.67
CA VAL A 587 -1.82 22.99 -23.71
C VAL A 587 -2.18 23.88 -22.53
N LEU A 588 -2.00 23.34 -21.32
CA LEU A 588 -2.21 24.05 -20.06
C LEU A 588 -0.86 24.49 -19.49
N PHE A 589 -0.71 25.79 -19.28
CA PHE A 589 0.44 26.40 -18.62
C PHE A 589 0.06 26.94 -17.23
N MET A 590 1.02 26.85 -16.31
CA MET A 590 1.00 27.51 -15.01
C MET A 590 2.07 28.59 -15.03
N ILE A 591 1.75 29.76 -14.47
CA ILE A 591 2.74 30.83 -14.21
C ILE A 591 3.45 30.47 -12.91
N GLU A 592 4.77 30.31 -12.95
CA GLU A 592 5.65 30.11 -11.79
C GLU A 592 6.63 31.27 -11.62
#